data_AF-A0A9P7VDI3-F1
#
_entry.id   AF-A0A9P7VDI3-F1
#
_cell.length_a   1.000
_cell.length_b   1.000
_cell.length_c   1.000
_cell.angle_alpha   90.00
_cell.angle_beta   90.00
_cell.angle_gamma   90.00
#
_symmetry.space_group_name_H-M   'P 1'
#
loop_
_entity.id
_entity.type
_entity.pdbx_description
1 polymer ?
#
loop_
_entity_poly.entity_id
_entity_poly.type
_entity_poly.pdbx_seq_one_letter_code
_entity_poly.pdbx_strand_id
1 'polypeptide(L)' 'MALPKFPTPVLKVYWPFAAGAAVSYFLVWKGGNALQDTDEYINDPRHPRFQKGGKFIDLANKD' A
#
# COMPACT_ATOMS: atom_id res chain seq x y z
N MET A 1 40.01 -3.52 -4.62
CA MET A 1 39.85 -4.78 -3.85
C MET A 1 38.50 -4.73 -3.17
N ALA A 2 37.60 -5.69 -3.41
CA ALA A 2 36.30 -5.71 -2.75
C ALA A 2 36.48 -6.15 -1.28
N LEU A 3 35.72 -5.54 -0.36
CA LEU A 3 35.64 -6.00 1.03
C LEU A 3 35.11 -7.45 1.07
N PRO A 4 35.66 -8.34 1.91
CA PRO A 4 35.18 -9.71 2.03
C PRO A 4 33.72 -9.74 2.52
N LYS A 5 32.87 -10.52 1.85
CA LYS A 5 31.47 -10.73 2.23
C LYS A 5 31.35 -11.93 3.16
N PHE A 6 30.92 -11.71 4.40
CA PHE A 6 30.68 -12.78 5.36
C PHE A 6 29.25 -13.33 5.27
N PRO A 7 29.04 -14.66 5.37
CA PRO A 7 27.72 -15.28 5.31
C PRO A 7 27.00 -15.19 6.66
N THR A 8 26.51 -14.01 7.02
CA THR A 8 25.72 -13.83 8.24
C THR A 8 24.31 -14.43 8.09
N PRO A 9 23.76 -15.10 9.12
CA PRO A 9 22.50 -15.82 9.02
C PRO A 9 21.26 -14.90 9.16
N VAL A 10 21.13 -13.92 8.26
CA VAL A 10 20.08 -12.87 8.31
C VAL A 10 18.67 -13.47 8.23
N LEU A 11 18.44 -14.41 7.31
CA LEU A 11 17.10 -14.97 7.08
C LEU A 11 16.62 -15.84 8.24
N LYS A 12 17.48 -16.72 8.78
CA LYS A 12 17.12 -17.63 9.88
C LYS A 12 16.70 -16.88 11.13
N VAL A 13 17.29 -15.71 11.38
CA VAL A 13 17.03 -14.90 12.59
C VAL A 13 15.86 -13.95 12.37
N TYR A 14 15.77 -13.30 11.20
CA TYR A 14 14.81 -12.20 11.00
C TYR A 14 13.53 -12.57 10.25
N TRP A 15 13.29 -13.84 9.93
CA TRP A 15 12.06 -14.26 9.26
C TRP A 15 10.75 -13.83 9.97
N PRO A 16 10.63 -13.77 11.32
CA PRO A 16 9.39 -13.33 11.96
C PRO A 16 9.10 -11.86 11.67
N PHE A 17 10.13 -11.02 11.57
CA PHE A 17 9.98 -9.62 11.19
C PHE A 17 9.56 -9.47 9.73
N ALA A 18 10.12 -10.28 8.84
CA ALA A 18 9.69 -10.30 7.44
C ALA A 18 8.22 -10.74 7.30
N ALA A 19 7.81 -11.77 8.06
CA ALA A 19 6.42 -12.21 8.11
C ALA A 19 5.49 -11.12 8.66
N GLY A 20 5.86 -10.48 9.78
CA GLY A 20 5.11 -9.36 10.35
C GLY A 20 4.97 -8.21 9.36
N ALA A 21 6.05 -7.83 8.69
CA ALA A 21 6.04 -6.78 7.66
C ALA A 21 5.10 -7.12 6.51
N ALA A 22 5.09 -8.38 6.04
CA ALA A 22 4.19 -8.82 4.98
C ALA A 22 2.71 -8.73 5.41
N VAL A 23 2.38 -9.15 6.63
CA VAL A 23 1.02 -9.05 7.17
C VAL A 23 0.60 -7.60 7.32
N SER A 24 1.44 -6.76 7.95
CA SER A 24 1.15 -5.34 8.10
C SER A 24 0.99 -4.64 6.76
N TYR A 25 1.85 -4.94 5.79
CA TYR A 25 1.75 -4.39 4.44
C TYR A 25 0.39 -4.72 3.81
N PHE A 26 -0.04 -5.98 3.88
CA PHE A 26 -1.33 -6.40 3.33
C PHE A 26 -2.51 -5.67 3.99
N LEU A 27 -2.49 -5.54 5.31
CA LEU A 27 -3.55 -4.85 6.05
C LEU A 27 -3.60 -3.36 5.74
N VAL A 28 -2.44 -2.68 5.74
CA VAL A 28 -2.34 -1.26 5.41
C VAL A 28 -2.73 -1.00 3.97
N TRP A 29 -2.33 -1.87 3.04
CA TRP A 29 -2.70 -1.76 1.63
C TRP A 29 -4.22 -1.87 1.43
N LYS A 30 -4.87 -2.85 2.08
CA LYS A 30 -6.33 -2.98 2.04
C LYS A 30 -7.03 -1.78 2.68
N GLY A 31 -6.57 -1.35 3.85
CA GLY A 31 -7.13 -0.20 4.56
C GLY A 31 -7.00 1.09 3.74
N GLY A 32 -5.83 1.34 3.18
CA GLY A 32 -5.58 2.50 2.31
C GLY A 32 -6.48 2.51 1.07
N ASN A 33 -6.68 1.35 0.43
CA ASN A 33 -7.57 1.25 -0.72
C ASN A 33 -9.04 1.52 -0.37
N ALA A 34 -9.49 1.20 0.84
CA ALA A 34 -10.85 1.50 1.27
C ALA A 34 -11.01 2.97 1.68
N LEU A 35 -10.00 3.55 2.32
CA LEU A 35 -10.06 4.92 2.83
C LEU A 35 -10.01 5.98 1.72
N GLN A 36 -9.30 5.72 0.62
CA GLN A 36 -9.26 6.64 -0.52
C GLN A 36 -10.63 6.81 -1.21
N ASP A 37 -11.53 5.83 -1.10
CA ASP A 37 -12.86 5.85 -1.74
C ASP A 37 -13.95 6.50 -0.86
N THR A 38 -13.56 7.12 0.26
CA THR A 38 -14.47 7.90 1.12
C THR A 38 -14.95 9.17 0.42
N ASP A 39 -16.09 9.72 0.84
CA ASP A 39 -16.72 10.86 0.16
C ASP A 39 -15.82 12.10 0.08
N GLU A 40 -14.97 12.31 1.08
CA GLU A 40 -14.00 13.41 1.11
C GLU A 40 -12.89 13.25 0.05
N TYR A 41 -12.41 12.03 -0.16
CA TYR A 41 -11.20 11.77 -0.96
C TYR A 41 -11.47 11.15 -2.34
N ILE A 42 -12.69 10.67 -2.62
CA ILE A 42 -13.07 9.99 -3.87
C ILE A 42 -12.91 10.87 -5.12
N ASN A 43 -12.94 12.20 -4.95
CA ASN A 43 -12.81 13.20 -6.00
C ASN A 43 -11.53 14.03 -5.90
N ASP A 44 -10.58 13.66 -5.03
CA ASP A 44 -9.25 14.28 -5.05
C ASP A 44 -8.57 13.96 -6.39
N PRO A 45 -8.09 14.93 -7.18
CA PRO A 45 -7.46 14.69 -8.48
C PRO A 45 -6.26 13.73 -8.43
N ARG A 46 -5.67 13.50 -7.26
CA ARG A 46 -4.56 12.56 -7.04
C ARG A 46 -5.02 11.12 -6.85
N HIS A 47 -6.33 10.87 -6.79
CA HIS A 47 -6.89 9.54 -6.61
C HIS A 47 -6.41 8.60 -7.73
N PRO A 48 -5.85 7.41 -7.42
CA PRO A 48 -5.25 6.52 -8.42
C PRO A 48 -6.21 6.09 -9.55
N ARG A 49 -7.53 6.16 -9.32
CA ARG A 49 -8.56 5.93 -10.34
C ARG A 49 -8.40 6.83 -11.57
N PHE A 50 -8.00 8.09 -11.40
CA PHE A 50 -7.85 9.04 -12.51
C PHE A 50 -6.71 8.65 -13.45
N GLN A 51 -5.63 8.04 -12.92
CA GLN A 51 -4.54 7.52 -13.75
C GLN A 51 -4.98 6.33 -14.63
N LYS A 52 -6.02 5.61 -14.20
CA LYS A 52 -6.62 4.50 -14.96
C LYS A 52 -7.75 4.96 -15.90
N GLY A 53 -7.94 6.27 -16.07
CA GLY A 53 -8.98 6.84 -16.93
C GLY A 53 -10.37 6.93 -16.31
N GLY A 54 -10.51 6.71 -15.00
CA GLY A 54 -11.78 6.94 -14.32
C GLY A 54 -12.12 8.42 -14.18
N LYS A 55 -13.40 8.71 -13.99
CA LYS A 55 -13.95 10.09 -13.96
C LYS A 55 -14.36 10.50 -12.54
N PHE A 56 -14.73 11.77 -12.39
CA PHE A 56 -15.30 12.30 -11.15
C PHE A 56 -16.64 11.62 -10.87
N ILE A 57 -16.92 11.37 -9.60
CA ILE A 57 -18.20 10.81 -9.13
C ILE A 57 -19.03 11.95 -8.58
N ASP A 58 -20.31 12.01 -8.97
CA ASP A 58 -21.25 12.95 -8.38
C ASP A 58 -21.73 12.42 -7.03
N LEU A 59 -21.40 13.13 -5.95
CA LEU A 59 -21.74 12.75 -4.58
C LEU A 59 -23.19 13.07 -4.22
N ALA A 60 -23.84 14.01 -4.91
CA ALA A 60 -25.22 14.38 -4.61
C ALA A 60 -26.23 13.31 -5.05
N ASN A 61 -25.81 12.43 -5.96
CA ASN A 61 -26.59 11.32 -6.51
C ASN A 61 -26.02 9.95 -6.08
N LYS A 62 -25.19 9.93 -5.04
CA LYS A 62 -24.64 8.70 -4.45
C LYS A 62 -25.64 8.23 -3.39
N ASP A 63 -26.46 7.25 -3.76
CA ASP A 63 -27.54 6.66 -2.95
C ASP A 63 -27.19 6.48 -1.46
#